data_AF-A0A840BHX2-F1
#
_entry.id   AF-A0A840BHX2-F1
#
_cell.length_a   1.000
_cell.length_b   1.000
_cell.length_c   1.000
_cell.angle_alpha   90.00
_cell.angle_beta   90.00
_cell.angle_gamma   90.00
#
_symmetry.space_group_name_H-M   'P 1'
#
loop_
_entity.id
_entity.type
_entity.pdbx_description
1 polymer ?
#
loop_
_entity_poly.entity_id
_entity_poly.type
_entity_poly.pdbx_seq_one_letter_code
_entity_poly.pdbx_strand_id
1 'polypeptide(L)'
;MKSVSSIAAVLLPLALMACGQRPSEPQRIEPGLVAPGGAAEPAAKDQPGPVAFTLVEGPAQLATGGACNFDLIAGVSRDNETIEVTRDLAKLYTGWAAVAVEGGVLASDIRLVLAGAKTYELVTRADRRKDVADYFKVPALENAGFAATASAQGVDPGEYTLKVVLRGSGGQFECGVTKKVVVR
;
A
#
# COMPACT_ATOMS: atom_id res chain seq x y z
N MET A 1 29.04 39.75 -10.28
CA MET A 1 29.18 39.78 -11.75
C MET A 1 27.88 39.29 -12.37
N LYS A 2 27.25 40.14 -13.18
CA LYS A 2 26.03 39.83 -13.93
C LYS A 2 26.45 39.03 -15.17
N SER A 3 25.73 37.95 -15.50
CA SER A 3 25.61 37.55 -16.90
C SER A 3 24.22 36.99 -17.16
N VAL A 4 23.63 37.53 -18.22
CA VAL A 4 22.28 37.41 -18.74
C VAL A 4 22.45 36.94 -20.18
N SER A 5 21.60 36.03 -20.65
CA SER A 5 21.17 35.80 -22.06
C SER A 5 21.05 34.30 -22.33
N SER A 6 20.17 33.77 -23.18
CA SER A 6 18.92 34.22 -23.80
C SER A 6 18.44 33.03 -24.65
N ILE A 7 17.14 32.71 -24.56
CA ILE A 7 16.19 32.41 -25.64
C ILE A 7 16.60 31.37 -26.72
N ALA A 8 15.80 30.30 -26.82
CA ALA A 8 15.28 29.81 -28.10
C ALA A 8 13.93 29.12 -27.89
N ALA A 9 12.85 29.84 -28.17
CA ALA A 9 11.51 29.29 -28.35
C ALA A 9 11.39 28.71 -29.77
N VAL A 10 10.97 27.45 -29.88
CA VAL A 10 10.57 26.84 -31.16
C VAL A 10 9.06 26.60 -31.12
N LEU A 11 8.36 27.42 -31.89
CA LEU A 11 6.98 27.24 -32.33
C LEU A 11 6.95 26.17 -33.42
N LEU A 12 6.08 25.16 -33.29
CA LEU A 12 5.70 24.26 -34.39
C LEU A 12 4.17 24.31 -34.58
N PRO A 13 3.67 24.36 -35.83
CA PRO A 13 2.27 24.69 -36.15
C PRO A 13 1.32 23.49 -36.16
N LEU A 14 0.03 23.82 -36.05
CA LEU A 14 -1.14 22.95 -36.23
C LEU A 14 -1.17 22.24 -37.58
N ALA A 15 -1.63 20.98 -37.57
CA ALA A 15 -2.32 20.36 -38.70
C ALA A 15 -3.72 19.91 -38.24
N LEU A 16 -4.72 20.39 -38.97
CA LEU A 16 -6.15 20.17 -38.80
C LEU A 16 -6.62 18.92 -39.57
N MET A 17 -7.69 18.32 -39.05
CA MET A 17 -8.73 17.53 -39.74
C MET A 17 -8.37 16.19 -40.39
N ALA A 18 -8.95 15.13 -39.84
CA ALA A 18 -9.65 14.10 -40.63
C ALA A 18 -10.74 13.43 -39.78
N CYS A 19 -11.96 13.98 -39.82
CA CYS A 19 -13.17 13.26 -39.41
C CYS A 19 -13.50 12.23 -40.49
N GLY A 20 -13.03 10.99 -40.31
CA GLY A 20 -13.41 9.86 -41.16
C GLY A 20 -14.80 9.35 -40.81
N GLN A 21 -15.82 9.85 -41.53
CA GLN A 21 -17.15 9.24 -41.60
C GLN A 21 -17.04 7.89 -42.32
N ARG A 22 -17.35 6.79 -41.63
CA ARG A 22 -17.55 5.49 -42.26
C ARG A 22 -18.97 5.41 -42.84
N PRO A 23 -19.14 5.07 -44.12
CA PRO A 23 -20.45 4.76 -44.69
C PRO A 23 -21.13 3.63 -43.92
N SER A 24 -22.41 3.80 -43.64
CA SER A 24 -23.28 2.83 -42.99
C SER A 24 -23.40 1.57 -43.85
N GLU A 25 -22.84 0.46 -43.38
CA GLU A 25 -23.03 -0.86 -43.97
C GLU A 25 -24.45 -1.37 -43.64
N PRO A 26 -25.22 -1.90 -44.60
CA PRO A 26 -26.57 -2.41 -44.35
C PRO A 26 -26.52 -3.59 -43.38
N GLN A 27 -27.22 -3.48 -42.25
CA GLN A 27 -27.41 -4.56 -41.30
C GLN A 27 -28.11 -5.75 -41.97
N ARG A 28 -27.37 -6.82 -42.23
CA ARG A 28 -27.96 -8.15 -42.38
C ARG A 28 -28.36 -8.62 -40.98
N ILE A 29 -29.65 -8.57 -40.69
CA ILE A 29 -30.24 -9.18 -39.49
C ILE A 29 -30.16 -10.70 -39.69
N GLU A 30 -29.22 -11.36 -39.01
CA GLU A 30 -29.34 -12.79 -38.72
C GLU A 30 -30.11 -12.95 -37.40
N PRO A 31 -31.20 -13.73 -37.35
CA PRO A 31 -31.90 -14.04 -36.12
C PRO A 31 -31.10 -15.08 -35.34
N GLY A 32 -30.38 -14.64 -34.31
CA GLY A 32 -29.69 -15.51 -33.37
C GLY A 32 -29.64 -14.87 -31.99
N LEU A 33 -30.69 -15.10 -31.20
CA LEU A 33 -30.71 -14.83 -29.76
C LEU A 33 -29.60 -15.64 -29.07
N VAL A 34 -28.47 -14.99 -28.79
CA VAL A 34 -27.57 -15.43 -27.71
C VAL A 34 -27.27 -14.20 -26.88
N ALA A 35 -27.79 -14.19 -25.67
CA ALA A 35 -27.52 -13.16 -24.68
C ALA A 35 -26.00 -12.97 -24.51
N PRO A 36 -25.50 -11.74 -24.34
CA PRO A 36 -24.15 -11.57 -23.83
C PRO A 36 -24.15 -12.13 -22.40
N GLY A 37 -23.61 -13.33 -22.26
CA GLY A 37 -23.24 -13.90 -20.97
C GLY A 37 -22.42 -12.85 -20.24
N GLY A 38 -22.90 -12.46 -19.06
CA GLY A 38 -22.15 -11.60 -18.16
C GLY A 38 -20.74 -12.16 -18.04
N ALA A 39 -19.76 -11.34 -18.39
CA ALA A 39 -18.40 -11.60 -17.96
C ALA A 39 -18.48 -11.72 -16.44
N ALA A 40 -18.38 -12.95 -15.95
CA ALA A 40 -18.29 -13.22 -14.54
C ALA A 40 -17.11 -12.38 -14.04
N GLU A 41 -17.42 -11.38 -13.23
CA GLU A 41 -16.43 -10.67 -12.42
C GLU A 41 -15.56 -11.75 -11.78
N PRO A 42 -14.23 -11.72 -11.98
CA PRO A 42 -13.37 -12.78 -11.47
C PRO A 42 -13.62 -12.89 -9.98
N ALA A 43 -14.18 -14.04 -9.57
CA ALA A 43 -14.49 -14.35 -8.20
C ALA A 43 -13.31 -13.91 -7.34
N ALA A 44 -13.56 -13.01 -6.38
CA ALA A 44 -12.60 -12.55 -5.41
C ALA A 44 -11.95 -13.77 -4.75
N LYS A 45 -10.80 -14.19 -5.27
CA LYS A 45 -10.10 -15.36 -4.77
C LYS A 45 -9.46 -14.96 -3.46
N ASP A 46 -9.99 -15.54 -2.40
CA ASP A 46 -9.24 -15.87 -1.18
C ASP A 46 -8.55 -14.68 -0.51
N GLN A 47 -9.32 -13.62 -0.23
CA GLN A 47 -8.87 -12.64 0.75
C GLN A 47 -9.16 -13.19 2.15
N PRO A 48 -8.12 -13.42 2.99
CA PRO A 48 -8.33 -13.80 4.37
C PRO A 48 -9.23 -12.76 5.04
N GLY A 49 -10.18 -13.25 5.84
CA GLY A 49 -11.09 -12.38 6.59
C GLY A 49 -10.34 -11.38 7.49
N PRO A 50 -11.03 -10.36 8.00
CA PRO A 50 -10.41 -9.35 8.84
C PRO A 50 -9.71 -9.96 10.05
N VAL A 51 -8.46 -9.54 10.29
CA VAL A 51 -7.74 -9.79 11.54
C VAL A 51 -8.00 -8.65 12.53
N ALA A 52 -7.69 -8.86 13.81
CA ALA A 52 -7.90 -7.85 14.85
C ALA A 52 -6.56 -7.37 15.42
N PHE A 53 -6.55 -6.12 15.87
CA PHE A 53 -5.50 -5.63 16.77
C PHE A 53 -5.62 -6.32 18.12
N THR A 54 -4.52 -6.87 18.62
CA THR A 54 -4.45 -7.56 19.91
C THR A 54 -3.71 -6.71 20.92
N LEU A 55 -4.28 -6.53 22.11
CA LEU A 55 -3.59 -5.87 23.22
C LEU A 55 -2.35 -6.70 23.60
N VAL A 56 -1.21 -6.04 23.69
CA VAL A 56 0.04 -6.66 24.16
C VAL A 56 0.60 -5.87 25.33
N GLU A 57 1.40 -6.54 26.16
CA GLU A 57 2.32 -5.82 27.04
C GLU A 57 3.26 -4.99 26.15
N GLY A 58 3.40 -3.70 26.46
CA GLY A 58 4.06 -2.73 25.57
C GLY A 58 5.41 -3.24 25.06
N PRO A 59 5.78 -2.94 23.81
CA PRO A 59 6.93 -3.57 23.21
C PRO A 59 8.15 -3.14 24.01
N ALA A 60 9.00 -4.11 24.38
CA ALA A 60 10.33 -3.81 24.85
C ALA A 60 10.96 -2.82 23.87
N GLN A 61 11.66 -1.79 24.36
CA GLN A 61 12.29 -0.76 23.53
C GLN A 61 13.14 -1.45 22.45
N LEU A 62 12.64 -1.50 21.21
CA LEU A 62 13.33 -2.18 20.12
C LEU A 62 14.38 -1.25 19.53
N ALA A 63 15.51 -1.82 19.14
CA ALA A 63 16.49 -1.08 18.34
C ALA A 63 15.86 -0.69 17.00
N THR A 64 16.17 0.52 16.52
CA THR A 64 15.79 0.93 15.17
C THR A 64 16.63 0.17 14.14
N GLY A 65 15.99 -0.35 13.10
CA GLY A 65 16.68 -1.07 12.03
C GLY A 65 15.79 -1.37 10.83
N GLY A 66 16.40 -1.94 9.80
CA GLY A 66 15.73 -2.24 8.54
C GLY A 66 15.30 -1.01 7.74
N ALA A 67 14.56 -1.27 6.68
CA ALA A 67 13.91 -0.26 5.86
C ALA A 67 12.47 -0.68 5.62
N CYS A 68 11.56 0.29 5.61
CA CYS A 68 10.16 0.02 5.36
C CYS A 68 9.44 1.27 4.86
N ASN A 69 8.19 1.08 4.43
CA ASN A 69 7.26 2.14 4.12
C ASN A 69 5.83 1.67 4.40
N PHE A 70 4.94 2.61 4.74
CA PHE A 70 3.49 2.41 4.63
C PHE A 70 3.02 2.89 3.26
N ASP A 71 2.11 2.19 2.59
CA ASP A 71 1.45 2.73 1.41
C ASP A 71 0.07 3.25 1.82
N LEU A 72 -0.76 2.35 2.33
CA LEU A 72 -2.06 2.67 2.91
C LEU A 72 -2.10 2.37 4.40
N ILE A 73 -2.69 3.29 5.16
CA ILE A 73 -3.01 3.12 6.57
C ILE A 73 -4.51 3.37 6.70
N ALA A 74 -5.24 2.37 7.18
CA ALA A 74 -6.69 2.38 7.25
C ALA A 74 -7.39 2.76 5.93
N GLY A 75 -6.83 2.33 4.79
CA GLY A 75 -7.36 2.56 3.45
C GLY A 75 -7.02 3.92 2.83
N VAL A 76 -6.28 4.78 3.54
CA VAL A 76 -5.85 6.10 3.02
C VAL A 76 -4.32 6.19 2.91
N SER A 77 -3.82 7.07 2.05
CA SER A 77 -2.37 7.27 1.86
C SER A 77 -1.67 7.66 3.17
N ARG A 78 -0.45 7.15 3.38
CA ARG A 78 0.42 7.54 4.50
C ARG A 78 0.76 9.03 4.54
N ASP A 79 0.63 9.73 3.42
CA ASP A 79 1.03 11.13 3.27
C ASP A 79 0.01 12.10 3.85
N ASN A 80 -1.22 11.64 4.13
CA ASN A 80 -2.23 12.44 4.84
C ASN A 80 -1.72 12.84 6.22
N GLU A 81 -1.76 14.13 6.58
CA GLU A 81 -1.19 14.67 7.83
C GLU A 81 -1.63 13.87 9.06
N THR A 82 -2.95 13.72 9.23
CA THR A 82 -3.59 12.91 10.26
C THR A 82 -4.38 11.79 9.62
N ILE A 83 -4.27 10.57 10.18
CA ILE A 83 -5.02 9.40 9.72
C ILE A 83 -6.00 8.98 10.79
N GLU A 84 -7.27 9.01 10.41
CA GLU A 84 -8.39 8.61 11.26
C GLU A 84 -8.72 7.15 11.04
N VAL A 85 -8.78 6.40 12.14
CA VAL A 85 -9.10 4.97 12.14
C VAL A 85 -10.40 4.77 12.89
N THR A 86 -11.49 4.55 12.16
CA THR A 86 -12.79 4.23 12.76
C THR A 86 -12.80 2.78 13.24
N ARG A 87 -13.42 2.54 14.38
CA ARG A 87 -13.46 1.21 15.04
C ARG A 87 -14.48 0.23 14.46
N ASP A 88 -15.41 0.70 13.64
CA ASP A 88 -16.60 -0.02 13.18
C ASP A 88 -16.37 -0.94 11.96
N LEU A 89 -15.38 -0.63 11.13
CA LEU A 89 -15.14 -1.32 9.87
C LEU A 89 -13.70 -1.80 9.75
N ALA A 90 -13.52 -2.98 9.16
CA ALA A 90 -12.20 -3.44 8.78
C ALA A 90 -11.60 -2.52 7.71
N LYS A 91 -10.35 -2.11 7.90
CA LYS A 91 -9.61 -1.21 7.01
C LYS A 91 -8.36 -1.89 6.49
N LEU A 92 -7.89 -1.43 5.34
CA LEU A 92 -6.70 -1.96 4.69
C LEU A 92 -5.43 -1.26 5.20
N TYR A 93 -4.41 -2.03 5.50
CA TYR A 93 -3.06 -1.59 5.86
C TYR A 93 -2.08 -2.28 4.93
N THR A 94 -1.24 -1.52 4.24
CA THR A 94 -0.28 -2.06 3.27
C THR A 94 1.04 -1.31 3.32
N GLY A 95 2.08 -1.96 2.81
CA GLY A 95 3.40 -1.38 2.73
C GLY A 95 4.44 -2.40 2.29
N TRP A 96 5.70 -2.10 2.58
CA TRP A 96 6.80 -3.02 2.41
C TRP A 96 7.81 -2.87 3.55
N ALA A 97 8.55 -3.92 3.84
CA ALA A 97 9.63 -3.90 4.82
C ALA A 97 10.71 -4.94 4.49
N ALA A 98 11.97 -4.58 4.75
CA ALA A 98 13.13 -5.46 4.62
C ALA A 98 14.09 -5.22 5.78
N VAL A 99 14.77 -6.27 6.25
CA VAL A 99 15.83 -6.16 7.26
C VAL A 99 17.05 -5.47 6.68
N ALA A 100 17.39 -5.72 5.41
CA ALA A 100 18.42 -4.99 4.68
C ALA A 100 18.09 -4.99 3.18
N VAL A 101 18.04 -3.80 2.57
CA VAL A 101 17.65 -3.62 1.17
C VAL A 101 18.74 -4.09 0.23
N GLU A 102 19.99 -3.67 0.47
CA GLU A 102 21.14 -3.92 -0.40
C GLU A 102 21.44 -5.43 -0.54
N GLY A 103 21.18 -6.20 0.53
CA GLY A 103 21.35 -7.65 0.54
C GLY A 103 20.07 -8.44 0.22
N GLY A 104 18.95 -7.77 -0.03
CA GLY A 104 17.66 -8.45 -0.25
C GLY A 104 17.18 -9.27 0.94
N VAL A 105 17.55 -8.87 2.16
CA VAL A 105 17.23 -9.63 3.38
C VAL A 105 15.82 -9.24 3.82
N LEU A 106 14.88 -10.15 3.61
CA LEU A 106 13.49 -9.98 4.01
C LEU A 106 13.29 -10.17 5.52
N ALA A 107 12.26 -9.53 6.06
CA ALA A 107 11.75 -9.88 7.37
C ALA A 107 11.03 -11.23 7.29
N SER A 108 11.23 -12.09 8.29
CA SER A 108 10.48 -13.33 8.42
C SER A 108 9.07 -13.12 8.98
N ASP A 109 8.85 -11.99 9.64
CA ASP A 109 7.57 -11.57 10.18
C ASP A 109 7.49 -10.05 10.23
N ILE A 110 6.33 -9.48 9.89
CA ILE A 110 6.05 -8.05 9.93
C ILE A 110 4.80 -7.82 10.78
N ARG A 111 4.91 -6.92 11.75
CA ARG A 111 3.83 -6.51 12.64
C ARG A 111 3.60 -5.01 12.51
N LEU A 112 2.34 -4.60 12.58
CA LEU A 112 2.00 -3.20 12.79
C LEU A 112 1.69 -2.98 14.26
N VAL A 113 2.21 -1.91 14.84
CA VAL A 113 2.08 -1.64 16.27
C VAL A 113 1.48 -0.26 16.48
N LEU A 114 0.35 -0.19 17.20
CA LEU A 114 -0.22 1.04 17.72
C LEU A 114 0.33 1.27 19.11
N ALA A 115 1.26 2.23 19.24
CA ALA A 115 1.84 2.63 20.51
C ALA A 115 1.17 3.91 21.04
N GLY A 116 0.47 3.80 22.16
CA GLY A 116 -0.19 4.91 22.86
C GLY A 116 -0.22 4.65 24.36
N ALA A 117 -1.31 4.99 25.04
CA ALA A 117 -1.51 4.63 26.45
C ALA A 117 -1.50 3.10 26.67
N LYS A 118 -1.96 2.36 25.67
CA LYS A 118 -1.83 0.90 25.55
C LYS A 118 -1.14 0.58 24.23
N THR A 119 -0.59 -0.64 24.13
CA THR A 119 0.00 -1.12 22.89
C THR A 119 -0.88 -2.19 22.28
N TYR A 120 -1.16 -2.06 20.99
CA TYR A 120 -1.83 -3.09 20.22
C TYR A 120 -0.97 -3.51 19.03
N GLU A 121 -0.96 -4.80 18.75
CA GLU A 121 -0.26 -5.36 17.60
C GLU A 121 -1.23 -5.93 16.58
N LEU A 122 -0.83 -5.87 15.31
CA LEU A 122 -1.52 -6.46 14.19
C LEU A 122 -0.56 -7.33 13.39
N VAL A 123 -0.96 -8.59 13.24
CA VAL A 123 -0.32 -9.55 12.34
C VAL A 123 -0.60 -9.14 10.90
N THR A 124 0.44 -9.11 10.08
CA THR A 124 0.31 -8.90 8.63
C THR A 124 0.58 -10.20 7.87
N ARG A 125 0.14 -10.26 6.62
CA ARG A 125 0.53 -11.30 5.67
C ARG A 125 1.51 -10.73 4.66
N ALA A 126 2.33 -11.60 4.08
CA ALA A 126 3.17 -11.24 2.94
C ALA A 126 2.32 -10.77 1.75
N ASP A 127 2.89 -9.86 0.98
CA ASP A 127 2.32 -9.35 -0.26
C ASP A 127 3.42 -9.13 -1.30
N ARG A 128 3.08 -9.24 -2.58
CA ARG A 128 4.06 -9.08 -3.66
C ARG A 128 4.23 -7.61 -4.05
N ARG A 129 5.49 -7.19 -4.17
CA ARG A 129 5.93 -5.82 -4.43
C ARG A 129 7.05 -5.78 -5.47
N LYS A 130 6.68 -6.08 -6.71
CA LYS A 130 7.59 -5.99 -7.85
C LYS A 130 8.15 -4.57 -8.03
N ASP A 131 7.34 -3.55 -7.76
CA ASP A 131 7.74 -2.15 -7.77
C ASP A 131 8.90 -1.85 -6.81
N VAL A 132 8.90 -2.46 -5.62
CA VAL A 132 9.98 -2.30 -4.63
C VAL A 132 11.27 -2.97 -5.13
N ALA A 133 11.16 -4.19 -5.67
CA ALA A 133 12.29 -4.89 -6.26
C ALA A 133 12.91 -4.11 -7.43
N ASP A 134 12.06 -3.56 -8.31
CA ASP A 134 12.47 -2.79 -9.48
C ASP A 134 13.11 -1.45 -9.06
N TYR A 135 12.56 -0.76 -8.06
CA TYR A 135 13.09 0.50 -7.54
C TYR A 135 14.50 0.35 -6.96
N PHE A 136 14.71 -0.65 -6.10
CA PHE A 136 16.02 -0.91 -5.48
C PHE A 136 16.96 -1.73 -6.36
N LYS A 137 16.47 -2.29 -7.47
CA LYS A 137 17.20 -3.22 -8.35
C LYS A 137 17.67 -4.48 -7.62
N VAL A 138 16.84 -4.98 -6.69
CA VAL A 138 17.10 -6.17 -5.88
C VAL A 138 15.91 -7.13 -6.03
N PRO A 139 16.01 -8.17 -6.89
CA PRO A 139 14.89 -9.08 -7.17
C PRO A 139 14.31 -9.77 -5.94
N ALA A 140 15.14 -10.06 -4.93
CA ALA A 140 14.69 -10.69 -3.68
C ALA A 140 13.64 -9.86 -2.92
N LEU A 141 13.55 -8.55 -3.16
CA LEU A 141 12.57 -7.67 -2.52
C LEU A 141 11.16 -7.79 -3.10
N GLU A 142 10.93 -8.65 -4.10
CA GLU A 142 9.60 -8.85 -4.67
C GLU A 142 8.59 -9.36 -3.63
N ASN A 143 9.05 -10.01 -2.56
CA ASN A 143 8.21 -10.48 -1.46
C ASN A 143 8.36 -9.64 -0.18
N ALA A 144 8.86 -8.40 -0.30
CA ALA A 144 9.01 -7.49 0.84
C ALA A 144 7.68 -6.83 1.27
N GLY A 145 6.59 -7.06 0.54
CA GLY A 145 5.30 -6.45 0.84
C GLY A 145 4.64 -7.03 2.08
N PHE A 146 3.84 -6.20 2.73
CA PHE A 146 2.89 -6.64 3.74
C PHE A 146 1.50 -6.08 3.46
N ALA A 147 0.49 -6.84 3.86
CA ALA A 147 -0.90 -6.41 3.85
C ALA A 147 -1.66 -6.94 5.08
N ALA A 148 -2.64 -6.18 5.55
CA ALA A 148 -3.60 -6.63 6.54
C ALA A 148 -4.94 -5.92 6.31
N THR A 149 -6.04 -6.65 6.45
CA THR A 149 -7.37 -6.06 6.57
C THR A 149 -7.79 -6.23 8.01
N ALA A 150 -7.98 -5.14 8.74
CA ALA A 150 -8.17 -5.21 10.19
C ALA A 150 -9.18 -4.21 10.74
N SER A 151 -9.94 -4.63 11.74
CA SER A 151 -10.82 -3.74 12.51
C SER A 151 -10.10 -3.24 13.77
N ALA A 152 -10.32 -1.96 14.10
CA ALA A 152 -9.86 -1.35 15.35
C ALA A 152 -10.90 -1.47 16.50
N GLN A 153 -11.93 -2.30 16.37
CA GLN A 153 -12.99 -2.45 17.38
C GLN A 153 -12.46 -2.72 18.80
N GLY A 154 -11.42 -3.55 18.93
CA GLY A 154 -10.76 -3.88 20.19
C GLY A 154 -9.72 -2.87 20.69
N VAL A 155 -9.49 -1.79 19.95
CA VAL A 155 -8.54 -0.73 20.30
C VAL A 155 -9.28 0.40 21.02
N ASP A 156 -8.72 0.87 22.13
CA ASP A 156 -9.30 1.99 22.86
C ASP A 156 -9.19 3.29 22.03
N PRO A 157 -10.20 4.16 21.99
CA PRO A 157 -10.09 5.45 21.32
C PRO A 157 -8.94 6.30 21.86
N GLY A 158 -8.26 7.03 20.99
CA GLY A 158 -7.13 7.89 21.38
C GLY A 158 -6.10 8.09 20.28
N GLU A 159 -5.04 8.82 20.63
CA GLU A 159 -3.90 9.05 19.75
C GLU A 159 -2.87 7.92 19.88
N TYR A 160 -2.38 7.45 18.73
CA TYR A 160 -1.37 6.41 18.66
C TYR A 160 -0.27 6.80 17.67
N THR A 161 0.92 6.28 17.92
CA THR A 161 1.98 6.18 16.92
C THR A 161 1.92 4.78 16.30
N LEU A 162 1.55 4.71 15.03
CA LEU A 162 1.64 3.49 14.23
C LEU A 162 3.09 3.27 13.77
N LYS A 163 3.58 2.06 13.99
CA LYS A 163 4.95 1.62 13.72
C LYS A 163 4.97 0.30 12.94
N VAL A 164 6.06 0.04 12.23
CA VAL A 164 6.35 -1.28 11.64
C VAL A 164 7.43 -1.95 12.48
N VAL A 165 7.16 -3.16 12.94
CA VAL A 165 8.14 -4.02 13.62
C VAL A 165 8.49 -5.18 12.69
N LEU A 166 9.79 -5.36 12.46
CA LEU A 166 10.32 -6.45 11.65
C LEU A 166 10.95 -7.50 12.54
N ARG A 167 10.77 -8.77 12.19
CA ARG A 167 11.57 -9.88 12.72
C ARG A 167 12.53 -10.38 11.65
N GLY A 168 13.80 -10.54 12.03
CA GLY A 168 14.83 -11.18 11.22
C GLY A 168 15.58 -12.24 12.01
N SER A 169 16.62 -12.83 11.41
CA SER A 169 17.50 -13.79 12.09
C SER A 169 18.24 -13.19 13.29
N GLY A 170 18.53 -11.89 13.27
CA GLY A 170 19.21 -11.15 14.33
C GLY A 170 18.31 -10.62 15.46
N GLY A 171 17.00 -10.86 15.42
CA GLY A 171 16.05 -10.38 16.44
C GLY A 171 14.90 -9.54 15.86
N GLN A 172 14.32 -8.70 16.72
CA GLN A 172 13.24 -7.78 16.36
C GLN A 172 13.75 -6.34 16.30
N PHE A 173 13.25 -5.59 15.33
CA PHE A 173 13.65 -4.21 15.08
C PHE A 173 12.41 -3.36 14.83
N GLU A 174 12.43 -2.13 15.33
CA GLU A 174 11.46 -1.11 14.92
C GLU A 174 11.98 -0.44 13.65
N CYS A 175 11.17 -0.42 12.59
CA CYS A 175 11.48 0.41 11.45
C CYS A 175 11.36 1.89 11.82
N GLY A 176 12.29 2.72 11.34
CA GLY A 176 12.28 4.16 11.65
C GLY A 176 11.08 4.95 11.11
N VAL A 177 10.25 4.35 10.24
CA VAL A 177 9.04 5.01 9.72
C VAL A 177 7.89 4.86 10.71
N THR A 178 7.33 5.99 11.14
CA THR A 178 6.18 6.05 12.03
C THR A 178 5.10 6.97 11.48
N LYS A 179 3.87 6.80 11.95
CA LYS A 179 2.74 7.67 11.60
C LYS A 179 1.84 7.93 12.79
N LYS A 180 1.43 9.18 13.00
CA LYS A 180 0.37 9.50 13.96
C LYS A 180 -0.97 9.07 13.40
N VAL A 181 -1.74 8.35 14.21
CA VAL A 181 -3.10 7.94 13.90
C VAL A 181 -4.01 8.24 15.08
N VAL A 182 -5.26 8.54 14.79
CA VAL A 182 -6.29 8.78 15.81
C VAL A 182 -7.35 7.71 15.65
N VAL A 183 -7.54 6.91 16.70
CA VAL A 183 -8.57 5.86 16.74
C VAL A 183 -9.83 6.46 17.35
N ARG A 184 -10.96 6.35 16.66
CA ARG A 184 -12.27 6.89 17.07
C ARG A 184 -13.34 5.81 17.11
#